data_AF-A0A060C981-F1
#
_entry.id   AF-A0A060C981-F1
#
_cell.length_a   1.000
_cell.length_b   1.000
_cell.length_c   1.000
_cell.angle_alpha   90.00
_cell.angle_beta   90.00
_cell.angle_gamma   90.00
#
_symmetry.space_group_name_H-M   'P 1'
#
loop_
_entity.id
_entity.type
_entity.pdbx_description
1 polymer ?
#
loop_
_entity_poly.entity_id
_entity_poly.type
_entity_poly.pdbx_seq_one_letter_code
_entity_poly.pdbx_strand_id
1 'polypeptide(L)' 'WRAALPGGRQPRIRTACGLSDAWFLADNRRFAAEMETLGFDFGYEEWGGGHDWAFFGPALEKALKWGAGG' A
#
# COMPACT_ATOMS: atom_id res chain seq x y z
N TRP A 1 16.26 9.39 9.76
CA TRP A 1 14.91 8.84 9.55
C TRP A 1 14.85 7.69 8.54
N ARG A 2 15.98 7.11 8.07
CA ARG A 2 15.94 5.84 7.32
C ARG A 2 15.80 4.68 8.30
N ALA A 3 14.60 4.13 8.42
CA ALA A 3 14.41 2.84 9.09
C ALA A 3 14.90 1.74 8.13
N ALA A 4 16.16 1.33 8.27
CA ALA A 4 16.66 0.11 7.65
C ALA A 4 16.38 -1.06 8.59
N LEU A 5 15.85 -2.16 8.06
CA LEU A 5 15.79 -3.41 8.79
C LEU A 5 17.22 -3.92 9.03
N PRO A 6 17.43 -4.78 10.04
CA PRO A 6 18.73 -5.42 10.26
C PRO A 6 19.29 -6.01 8.98
N GLY A 7 20.58 -5.78 8.71
CA GLY A 7 21.25 -6.25 7.50
C GLY A 7 21.01 -5.42 6.23
N GLY A 8 20.55 -4.16 6.36
CA GLY A 8 20.38 -3.26 5.20
C GLY A 8 19.16 -3.57 4.33
N ARG A 9 18.28 -4.44 4.81
CA ARG A 9 17.02 -4.76 4.13
C ARG A 9 16.05 -3.59 4.27
N GLN A 10 15.29 -3.33 3.21
CA GLN A 10 14.19 -2.37 3.23
C GLN A 10 12.86 -3.12 3.31
N PRO A 11 11.83 -2.55 3.95
CA PRO A 11 10.49 -3.13 3.92
C PRO A 11 9.93 -3.07 2.50
N ARG A 12 9.17 -4.11 2.14
CA ARG A 12 8.26 -4.07 0.99
C ARG A 12 6.94 -3.49 1.46
N ILE A 13 6.39 -2.52 0.74
CA ILE A 13 5.21 -1.76 1.18
C ILE A 13 4.13 -1.84 0.11
N ARG A 14 2.94 -2.36 0.47
CA ARG A 14 1.74 -2.37 -0.37
C ARG A 14 0.69 -1.49 0.22
N THR A 15 0.11 -0.65 -0.61
CA THR A 15 -1.05 0.13 -0.25
C THR A 15 -2.15 -0.10 -1.28
N ALA A 16 -3.38 0.01 -0.83
CA ALA A 16 -4.56 -0.10 -1.66
C ALA A 16 -5.62 0.89 -1.20
N CYS A 17 -6.30 1.53 -2.15
CA CYS A 17 -7.38 2.46 -1.83
C CYS A 17 -8.60 2.21 -2.74
N GLY A 18 -9.78 2.28 -2.13
CA GLY A 18 -11.03 2.13 -2.85
C GLY A 18 -11.36 3.39 -3.65
N LEU A 19 -11.81 3.24 -4.90
CA LEU A 19 -12.18 4.38 -5.76
C LEU A 19 -13.37 5.19 -5.22
N SER A 20 -14.19 4.61 -4.34
CA SER A 20 -15.29 5.28 -3.66
C SER A 20 -14.91 5.80 -2.27
N ASP A 21 -13.67 5.61 -1.81
CA ASP A 21 -13.14 6.21 -0.58
C ASP A 21 -12.70 7.66 -0.84
N ALA A 22 -13.66 8.51 -1.19
CA ALA A 22 -13.41 9.88 -1.65
C ALA A 22 -12.67 10.75 -0.63
N TRP A 23 -12.74 10.41 0.66
CA TRP A 23 -12.09 11.13 1.74
C TRP A 23 -10.58 10.89 1.76
N PHE A 24 -10.13 9.68 1.42
CA PHE A 24 -8.73 9.28 1.53
C PHE A 24 -8.04 8.96 0.20
N LEU A 25 -8.77 8.92 -0.91
CA LEU A 25 -8.22 8.59 -2.23
C LEU A 25 -7.14 9.60 -2.69
N ALA A 26 -7.38 10.89 -2.48
CA ALA A 26 -6.41 11.93 -2.84
C ALA A 26 -5.11 11.81 -2.02
N ASP A 27 -5.24 11.56 -0.71
CA ASP A 27 -4.10 11.38 0.18
C ASP A 27 -3.30 10.12 -0.15
N ASN A 28 -3.98 9.01 -0.47
CA ASN A 28 -3.31 7.77 -0.89
C ASN A 28 -2.54 7.94 -2.20
N ARG A 29 -3.11 8.64 -3.19
CA ARG A 29 -2.40 8.97 -4.45
C ARG A 29 -1.19 9.84 -4.22
N ARG A 30 -1.31 10.85 -3.36
CA ARG A 30 -0.18 11.70 -2.98
C ARG A 30 0.92 10.89 -2.29
N PHE A 31 0.54 10.07 -1.31
CA PHE A 31 1.49 9.20 -0.61
C PHE A 31 2.20 8.24 -1.57
N ALA A 32 1.47 7.64 -2.52
CA ALA A 32 2.05 6.77 -3.54
C ALA A 32 3.10 7.50 -4.39
N ALA A 33 2.78 8.71 -4.86
CA ALA A 33 3.72 9.53 -5.62
C ALA A 33 4.98 9.89 -4.80
N GLU A 34 4.83 10.19 -3.51
CA GLU A 34 5.98 10.43 -2.63
C GLU A 34 6.83 9.15 -2.44
N MET A 35 6.20 7.99 -2.24
CA MET A 35 6.87 6.70 -2.04
C MET A 35 7.69 6.24 -3.25
N GLU A 36 7.21 6.49 -4.47
CA GLU A 36 7.94 6.17 -5.71
C GLU A 36 9.32 6.88 -5.78
N THR A 37 9.48 8.02 -5.10
CA THR A 37 10.75 8.77 -5.07
C THR A 37 11.77 8.21 -4.06
N LEU A 38 11.35 7.35 -3.13
CA LEU A 38 12.15 6.94 -1.98
C LEU A 38 12.95 5.64 -2.22
N GLY A 39 12.72 4.95 -3.33
CA GLY A 39 13.46 3.75 -3.73
C GLY A 39 13.13 2.49 -2.93
N PHE A 40 11.96 2.44 -2.28
CA PHE A 40 11.45 1.22 -1.65
C PHE A 40 10.86 0.27 -2.70
N ASP A 41 10.81 -1.02 -2.39
CA ASP A 41 9.92 -1.96 -3.08
C ASP A 41 8.47 -1.64 -2.69
N PHE A 42 7.88 -0.74 -3.46
CA PHE A 42 6.58 -0.14 -3.20
C PHE A 42 5.59 -0.51 -4.30
N GLY A 43 4.34 -0.76 -3.89
CA GLY A 43 3.26 -0.98 -4.82
C GLY A 43 1.96 -0.36 -4.33
N TYR A 44 1.25 0.31 -5.23
CA TYR A 44 -0.03 0.92 -4.98
C TYR A 44 -1.08 0.38 -5.96
N GLU A 45 -2.27 0.05 -5.44
CA GLU A 45 -3.39 -0.45 -6.25
C GLU A 45 -4.67 0.32 -5.92
N GLU A 46 -5.50 0.57 -6.93
CA GLU A 46 -6.83 1.15 -6.77
C GLU A 46 -7.85 0.23 -7.44
N TRP A 47 -8.99 0.01 -6.78
CA TRP A 47 -10.13 -0.68 -7.40
C TRP A 47 -11.45 -0.28 -6.75
N GLY A 48 -12.56 -0.83 -7.28
CA GLY A 48 -13.89 -0.54 -6.76
C GLY A 48 -14.06 -0.93 -5.28
N GLY A 49 -14.55 0.01 -4.47
CA GLY A 49 -14.79 -0.17 -3.04
C GLY A 49 -14.65 1.15 -2.29
N GLY A 50 -15.07 1.17 -1.02
CA GLY A 50 -15.02 2.35 -0.16
C GLY A 50 -14.26 2.11 1.14
N HIS A 51 -14.55 2.94 2.14
CA HIS A 51 -13.95 2.84 3.48
C HIS A 51 -14.67 1.79 4.34
N ASP A 52 -14.60 0.52 3.94
CA ASP A 52 -15.36 -0.55 4.56
C ASP A 52 -14.62 -1.91 4.55
N TRP A 53 -15.13 -2.84 5.36
CA TRP A 53 -14.56 -4.18 5.49
C TRP A 53 -14.70 -5.05 4.24
N ALA A 54 -15.67 -4.76 3.36
CA ALA A 54 -15.82 -5.49 2.10
C ALA A 54 -14.65 -5.17 1.15
N PHE A 55 -14.09 -3.96 1.24
CA PHE A 55 -12.82 -3.61 0.59
C PHE A 55 -11.60 -4.12 1.36
N PHE A 56 -11.52 -3.88 2.68
CA PHE A 56 -10.32 -4.16 3.46
C PHE A 56 -10.00 -5.66 3.61
N GLY A 57 -11.00 -6.54 3.63
CA GLY A 57 -10.77 -7.99 3.69
C GLY A 57 -9.94 -8.52 2.51
N PRO A 58 -10.43 -8.38 1.27
CA PRO A 58 -9.67 -8.74 0.07
C PRO A 58 -8.33 -7.99 -0.07
N ALA A 59 -8.28 -6.70 0.31
CA ALA A 59 -7.05 -5.92 0.29
C ALA A 59 -5.98 -6.51 1.23
N LEU A 60 -6.38 -6.92 2.43
CA LEU A 60 -5.48 -7.56 3.40
C LEU A 60 -4.97 -8.91 2.88
N GLU A 61 -5.85 -9.74 2.30
CA GLU A 61 -5.44 -11.02 1.71
C GLU A 61 -4.37 -10.83 0.63
N LYS A 62 -4.56 -9.87 -0.28
CA LYS A 62 -3.56 -9.50 -1.29
C LYS A 62 -2.24 -9.06 -0.65
N ALA A 63 -2.30 -8.18 0.36
CA ALA A 63 -1.10 -7.68 1.04
C ALA A 63 -0.30 -8.82 1.70
N LEU A 64 -0.98 -9.77 2.33
CA LEU A 64 -0.35 -10.94 2.97
C LEU A 64 0.29 -11.87 1.94
N LYS A 65 -0.40 -12.15 0.82
CA LYS A 65 0.15 -12.98 -0.27
C LYS A 65 1.45 -12.40 -0.82
N TRP A 66 1.49 -11.08 -1.01
CA TRP A 66 2.72 -10.43 -1.46
C TRP A 66 3.82 -10.46 -0.39
N GLY A 67 3.46 -10.18 0.87
CA GLY A 67 4.38 -10.22 2.01
C GLY A 67 5.04 -11.59 2.21
N ALA A 68 4.34 -12.68 1.89
CA ALA A 68 4.84 -14.05 2.00
C ALA A 68 5.79 -14.48 0.87
N GLY A 69 6.04 -13.62 -0.14
CA GLY A 69 6.93 -13.96 -1.26
C GLY A 69 6.23 -14.65 -2.43
N GLY A 70 4.91 -14.47 -2.57
CA GLY A 70 4.19 -14.76 -3.81
C GLY A 70 4.59 -13.83 -4.95
#